data_AF-A0A850M188-F1
#
_entry.id   AF-A0A850M188-F1
#
_cell.length_a   1.000
_cell.length_b   1.000
_cell.length_c   1.000
_cell.angle_alpha   90.00
_cell.angle_beta   90.00
_cell.angle_gamma   90.00
#
_symmetry.space_group_name_H-M   'P 1'
#
loop_
_entity.id
_entity.type
_entity.pdbx_description
1 polymer ?
#
loop_
_entity_poly.entity_id
_entity_poly.type
_entity_poly.pdbx_seq_one_letter_code
_entity_poly.pdbx_strand_id
1 'polypeptide(L)'
;MAVANIDSIVKEITSKLGGILAVRVYVGVANSIGQLIYEDSEMEQFRNFIQTFVKSNFKYLKVGDHSLPISGRNIMFFRTPKAMLVLYSIKGRVGQLLTFKSMLPKYMNSFDQFVGEVSPEVLPAELVVEEVRPEVETIPTVPLKAIEKVIFSRREAFYKEITPVLGKKIKDGAKFSLITSVILNYSNDENSILDISDKLDVSQEEFNAQLYKLYKANWIKIQDYELFPIMCPSCKKNYYYFVPTELLKTSPCEHVRFQIASPDCDHAFYVIIEKKGKIKPKAIPKIRDIEDEIDFSELSIEKLIKFFGQDLFFNLFHAIFFKNFVLFLESGNYAEKITEFMKKFFPQVAYGTEIQSLSRDEYRKKSKRFADYLVIDLNSNIVANEPYETEDLDFELRLFRKILMEEDEKVQILKTHSEFEKLILNTDTILNEIEMYKEIKEDELIELMKNQHDILIERSEIPIIKELADIYYYVNIRKKVTKTLVGQVSDWLEGI
;
A
#
# COMPACT_ATOMS: atom_id res chain seq x y z
N MET A 1 21.75 -49.61 23.83
CA MET A 1 21.34 -49.04 22.53
C MET A 1 22.51 -48.24 22.00
N ALA A 2 23.00 -48.53 20.81
CA ALA A 2 24.08 -47.75 20.21
C ALA A 2 23.55 -46.34 19.90
N VAL A 3 24.22 -45.31 20.41
CA VAL A 3 23.90 -43.91 20.07
C VAL A 3 24.23 -43.75 18.59
N ALA A 4 23.23 -43.50 17.75
CA ALA A 4 23.46 -43.22 16.33
C ALA A 4 24.40 -42.00 16.21
N ASN A 5 25.33 -42.00 15.26
CA ASN A 5 26.11 -40.80 14.95
C ASN A 5 25.25 -39.82 14.12
N ILE A 6 25.41 -38.50 14.29
CA ILE A 6 24.71 -37.47 13.50
C ILE A 6 24.88 -37.72 11.98
N ASP A 7 26.05 -38.19 11.57
CA ASP A 7 26.35 -38.59 10.18
C ASP A 7 25.41 -39.69 9.66
N SER A 8 25.00 -40.62 10.53
CA SER A 8 24.07 -41.70 10.15
C SER A 8 22.68 -41.16 9.84
N ILE A 9 22.22 -40.18 10.62
CA ILE A 9 20.89 -39.59 10.47
C ILE A 9 20.87 -38.70 9.24
N VAL A 10 21.90 -37.89 9.03
CA VAL A 10 22.05 -37.07 7.83
C VAL A 10 22.06 -37.94 6.59
N LYS A 11 22.85 -39.03 6.57
CA LYS A 11 22.85 -39.98 5.44
C LYS A 11 21.47 -40.59 5.17
N GLU A 12 20.71 -40.93 6.20
CA GLU A 12 19.33 -41.43 6.04
C GLU A 12 18.42 -40.37 5.40
N ILE A 13 18.49 -39.12 5.86
CA ILE A 13 17.69 -38.01 5.32
C ILE A 13 18.06 -37.73 3.87
N THR A 14 19.34 -37.59 3.57
CA THR A 14 19.85 -37.34 2.21
C THR A 14 19.49 -38.48 1.26
N SER A 15 19.59 -39.74 1.70
CA SER A 15 19.18 -40.90 0.90
C SER A 15 17.68 -40.91 0.60
N LYS A 16 16.84 -40.70 1.62
CA LYS A 16 15.37 -40.72 1.44
C LYS A 16 14.86 -39.55 0.63
N LEU A 17 15.29 -38.33 0.93
CA LEU A 17 14.90 -37.15 0.17
C LEU A 17 15.47 -37.20 -1.24
N GLY A 18 16.69 -37.72 -1.41
CA GLY A 18 17.26 -37.96 -2.74
C GLY A 18 16.41 -38.88 -3.59
N GLY A 19 15.87 -39.96 -3.00
CA GLY A 19 14.94 -40.86 -3.68
C GLY A 19 13.59 -40.22 -4.01
N ILE A 20 13.03 -39.43 -3.09
CA ILE A 20 11.70 -38.80 -3.28
C ILE A 20 11.77 -37.65 -4.29
N LEU A 21 12.80 -36.81 -4.20
CA LEU A 21 12.90 -35.56 -4.95
C LEU A 21 13.67 -35.70 -6.26
N ALA A 22 14.32 -36.84 -6.48
CA ALA A 22 15.24 -37.06 -7.60
C ALA A 22 16.35 -35.98 -7.73
N VAL A 23 16.69 -35.32 -6.60
CA VAL A 23 17.77 -34.33 -6.51
C VAL A 23 18.58 -34.57 -5.24
N ARG A 24 19.87 -34.24 -5.28
CA ARG A 24 20.73 -34.30 -4.10
C ARG A 24 20.33 -33.21 -3.09
N VAL A 25 20.10 -33.61 -1.85
CA VAL A 25 19.81 -32.73 -0.73
C VAL A 25 21.01 -32.69 0.22
N TYR A 26 21.41 -31.48 0.56
CA TYR A 26 22.45 -31.14 1.52
C TYR A 26 21.81 -30.73 2.84
N VAL A 27 22.45 -31.06 3.95
CA VAL A 27 21.91 -30.92 5.30
C VAL A 27 22.84 -30.09 6.17
N GLY A 28 22.25 -29.17 6.93
CA GLY A 28 22.88 -28.41 7.99
C GLY A 28 22.08 -28.53 9.27
N VAL A 29 22.76 -28.52 10.41
CA VAL A 29 22.13 -28.57 11.74
C VAL A 29 22.74 -27.47 12.59
N ALA A 30 21.91 -26.54 13.06
CA ALA A 30 22.30 -25.49 13.97
C ALA A 30 21.55 -25.61 15.30
N ASN A 31 22.19 -25.23 16.41
CA ASN A 31 21.53 -25.15 17.71
C ASN A 31 20.70 -23.85 17.86
N SER A 32 20.03 -23.69 18.99
CA SER A 32 19.18 -22.52 19.32
C SER A 32 19.88 -21.17 19.25
N ILE A 33 21.19 -21.12 19.46
CA ILE A 33 22.00 -19.90 19.43
C ILE A 33 22.67 -19.68 18.06
N GLY A 34 22.32 -20.48 17.05
CA GLY A 34 22.84 -20.39 15.69
C GLY A 34 24.27 -20.87 15.53
N GLN A 35 24.80 -21.70 16.42
CA GLN A 35 26.05 -22.43 16.19
C GLN A 35 25.77 -23.69 15.37
N LEU A 36 26.56 -23.89 14.31
CA LEU A 36 26.46 -25.05 13.44
C LEU A 36 27.13 -26.26 14.10
N ILE A 37 26.37 -27.33 14.23
CA ILE A 37 26.79 -28.64 14.75
C ILE A 37 27.22 -29.55 13.60
N TYR A 38 26.55 -29.41 12.45
CA TYR A 38 26.83 -30.15 11.24
C TYR A 38 26.51 -29.28 10.02
N GLU A 39 27.32 -29.40 8.97
CA GLU A 39 27.01 -28.86 7.64
C GLU A 39 27.68 -29.70 6.55
N ASP A 40 26.95 -29.96 5.47
CA ASP A 40 27.54 -30.42 4.21
C ASP A 40 28.36 -29.29 3.56
N SER A 41 29.42 -29.65 2.83
CA SER A 41 30.33 -28.70 2.17
C SER A 41 29.63 -27.67 1.28
N GLU A 42 28.57 -28.08 0.59
CA GLU A 42 27.80 -27.24 -0.32
C GLU A 42 26.97 -26.16 0.40
N MET A 43 26.85 -26.25 1.73
CA MET A 43 26.18 -25.27 2.59
C MET A 43 27.13 -24.22 3.15
N GLU A 44 28.45 -24.36 2.96
CA GLU A 44 29.45 -23.41 3.46
C GLU A 44 29.18 -21.97 2.96
N GLN A 45 28.71 -21.84 1.72
CA GLN A 45 28.31 -20.55 1.13
C GLN A 45 27.16 -19.85 1.87
N PHE A 46 26.34 -20.58 2.64
CA PHE A 46 25.22 -20.04 3.41
C PHE A 46 25.52 -19.96 4.92
N ARG A 47 26.73 -20.31 5.36
CA ARG A 47 27.09 -20.43 6.77
C ARG A 47 26.68 -19.20 7.59
N ASN A 48 27.14 -18.01 7.19
CA ASN A 48 26.86 -16.75 7.91
C ASN A 48 25.35 -16.45 7.96
N PHE A 49 24.65 -16.74 6.87
CA PHE A 49 23.21 -16.54 6.78
C PHE A 49 22.46 -17.49 7.72
N ILE A 50 22.80 -18.78 7.71
CA ILE A 50 22.18 -19.80 8.58
C ILE A 50 22.36 -19.41 10.03
N GLN A 51 23.57 -19.05 10.45
CA GLN A 51 23.85 -18.66 11.83
C GLN A 51 23.04 -17.43 12.26
N THR A 52 22.98 -16.41 11.40
CA THR A 52 22.23 -15.17 11.67
C THR A 52 20.73 -15.43 11.73
N PHE A 53 20.19 -16.17 10.75
CA PHE A 53 18.78 -16.49 10.66
C PHE A 53 18.32 -17.28 11.89
N VAL A 54 19.10 -18.26 12.33
CA VAL A 54 18.75 -19.09 13.49
C VAL A 54 18.76 -18.21 14.76
N LYS A 55 19.78 -17.39 14.96
CA LYS A 55 19.84 -16.45 16.11
C LYS A 55 18.61 -15.54 16.20
N SER A 56 18.15 -15.00 15.06
CA SER A 56 17.03 -14.06 15.06
C SER A 56 15.65 -14.74 15.07
N ASN A 57 15.49 -15.89 14.42
CA ASN A 57 14.16 -16.45 14.11
C ASN A 57 13.79 -17.73 14.87
N PHE A 58 14.72 -18.36 15.56
CA PHE A 58 14.47 -19.64 16.23
C PHE A 58 13.33 -19.60 17.26
N LYS A 59 13.16 -18.48 17.97
CA LYS A 59 12.09 -18.26 18.96
C LYS A 59 10.72 -17.97 18.35
N TYR A 60 10.67 -17.53 17.09
CA TYR A 60 9.42 -17.16 16.41
C TYR A 60 8.80 -18.34 15.65
N LEU A 61 9.56 -19.40 15.41
CA LEU A 61 9.08 -20.63 14.78
C LEU A 61 8.60 -21.62 15.86
N LYS A 62 7.39 -22.17 15.71
CA LYS A 62 6.93 -23.24 16.60
C LYS A 62 7.64 -24.54 16.27
N VAL A 63 7.72 -25.46 17.23
CA VAL A 63 8.26 -26.80 16.99
C VAL A 63 7.45 -27.48 15.87
N GLY A 64 8.12 -27.92 14.82
CA GLY A 64 7.50 -28.50 13.63
C GLY A 64 7.21 -27.50 12.49
N ASP A 65 7.38 -26.20 12.73
CA ASP A 65 7.29 -25.19 11.68
C ASP A 65 8.53 -25.17 10.80
N HIS A 66 8.40 -24.44 9.68
CA HIS A 66 9.46 -24.26 8.71
C HIS A 66 9.51 -22.82 8.20
N SER A 67 10.61 -22.46 7.54
CA SER A 67 10.79 -21.17 6.89
C SER A 67 11.55 -21.30 5.56
N LEU A 68 11.28 -20.39 4.63
CA LEU A 68 11.90 -20.25 3.32
C LEU A 68 12.54 -18.85 3.22
N PRO A 69 13.68 -18.61 3.90
CA PRO A 69 14.12 -17.25 4.14
C PRO A 69 14.99 -16.66 3.02
N ILE A 70 15.29 -17.44 1.97
CA ILE A 70 15.99 -16.94 0.77
C ILE A 70 15.14 -17.26 -0.45
N SER A 71 14.57 -16.22 -1.06
CA SER A 71 13.83 -16.36 -2.33
C SER A 71 14.76 -16.82 -3.45
N GLY A 72 14.24 -17.64 -4.37
CA GLY A 72 15.01 -18.18 -5.51
C GLY A 72 16.07 -19.23 -5.16
N ARG A 73 16.34 -19.50 -3.88
CA ARG A 73 17.20 -20.61 -3.44
C ARG A 73 16.37 -21.70 -2.81
N ASN A 74 16.65 -22.94 -3.17
CA ASN A 74 15.96 -24.08 -2.59
C ASN A 74 16.59 -24.48 -1.25
N ILE A 75 16.44 -23.60 -0.26
CA ILE A 75 16.92 -23.77 1.11
C ILE A 75 15.75 -23.60 2.08
N MET A 76 15.62 -24.53 3.02
CA MET A 76 14.48 -24.60 3.93
C MET A 76 14.93 -24.92 5.35
N PHE A 77 14.35 -24.21 6.31
CA PHE A 77 14.65 -24.33 7.73
C PHE A 77 13.50 -25.04 8.41
N PHE A 78 13.77 -26.01 9.27
CA PHE A 78 12.78 -26.77 10.04
C PHE A 78 13.13 -26.72 11.52
N ARG A 79 12.16 -26.31 12.33
CA ARG A 79 12.35 -26.14 13.77
C ARG A 79 12.09 -27.45 14.52
N THR A 80 13.08 -28.00 15.20
CA THR A 80 12.89 -29.08 16.20
C THR A 80 12.62 -28.45 17.58
N PRO A 81 12.64 -29.18 18.71
CA PRO A 81 12.67 -28.54 20.03
C PRO A 81 13.98 -27.84 20.38
N LYS A 82 15.16 -28.40 20.04
CA LYS A 82 16.47 -27.79 20.41
C LYS A 82 17.30 -27.28 19.23
N ALA A 83 16.96 -27.66 18.00
CA ALA A 83 17.74 -27.36 16.81
C ALA A 83 16.92 -26.69 15.70
N MET A 84 17.66 -26.21 14.71
CA MET A 84 17.18 -25.87 13.39
C MET A 84 17.85 -26.80 12.39
N LEU A 85 17.05 -27.60 11.70
CA LEU A 85 17.50 -28.41 10.57
C LEU A 85 17.37 -27.58 9.29
N VAL A 86 18.43 -27.51 8.51
CA VAL A 86 18.48 -26.76 7.25
C VAL A 86 18.67 -27.76 6.12
N LEU A 87 17.78 -27.72 5.13
CA LEU A 87 17.88 -28.53 3.92
C LEU A 87 18.17 -27.60 2.75
N TYR A 88 19.09 -28.00 1.88
CA TYR A 88 19.45 -27.26 0.68
C TYR A 88 19.51 -28.19 -0.52
N SER A 89 19.08 -27.72 -1.70
CA SER A 89 19.34 -28.40 -2.96
C SER A 89 19.73 -27.38 -4.03
N ILE A 90 20.69 -27.74 -4.89
CA ILE A 90 21.17 -26.86 -5.96
C ILE A 90 20.11 -26.70 -7.06
N LYS A 91 19.27 -27.72 -7.26
CA LYS A 91 18.27 -27.79 -8.32
C LYS A 91 16.90 -28.25 -7.78
N GLY A 92 15.86 -27.94 -8.53
CA GLY A 92 14.48 -28.36 -8.28
C GLY A 92 13.57 -27.22 -7.81
N ARG A 93 12.28 -27.51 -7.67
CA ARG A 93 11.24 -26.48 -7.46
C ARG A 93 11.32 -25.92 -6.04
N VAL A 94 11.11 -24.61 -5.90
CA VAL A 94 10.94 -23.96 -4.59
C VAL A 94 9.79 -24.63 -3.86
N GLY A 95 9.99 -24.99 -2.59
CA GLY A 95 8.99 -25.69 -1.78
C GLY A 95 9.03 -27.22 -1.89
N GLN A 96 9.80 -27.83 -2.81
CA GLN A 96 9.89 -29.30 -2.87
C GLN A 96 10.47 -29.91 -1.58
N LEU A 97 11.31 -29.16 -0.86
CA LEU A 97 11.86 -29.55 0.43
C LEU A 97 10.79 -29.64 1.54
N LEU A 98 9.59 -29.05 1.34
CA LEU A 98 8.45 -29.17 2.27
C LEU A 98 8.00 -30.62 2.46
N THR A 99 8.30 -31.49 1.49
CA THR A 99 8.07 -32.93 1.61
C THR A 99 8.71 -33.52 2.87
N PHE A 100 9.80 -32.93 3.37
CA PHE A 100 10.43 -33.35 4.62
C PHE A 100 9.56 -33.09 5.87
N LYS A 101 8.60 -32.16 5.81
CA LYS A 101 7.73 -31.82 6.96
C LYS A 101 7.00 -33.03 7.53
N SER A 102 6.56 -33.95 6.67
CA SER A 102 5.89 -35.20 7.10
C SER A 102 6.85 -36.18 7.78
N MET A 103 8.15 -36.07 7.49
CA MET A 103 9.20 -36.93 8.03
C MET A 103 9.84 -36.35 9.29
N LEU A 104 9.73 -35.03 9.51
CA LEU A 104 10.36 -34.31 10.61
C LEU A 104 10.09 -34.94 11.99
N PRO A 105 8.86 -35.36 12.37
CA PRO A 105 8.60 -35.96 13.69
C PRO A 105 9.47 -37.18 14.00
N LYS A 106 9.87 -37.95 12.97
CA LYS A 106 10.75 -39.12 13.12
C LYS A 106 12.14 -38.72 13.61
N TYR A 107 12.64 -37.55 13.22
CA TYR A 107 14.02 -37.14 13.44
C TYR A 107 14.21 -36.12 14.57
N MET A 108 13.13 -35.46 15.03
CA MET A 108 13.19 -34.41 16.06
C MET A 108 13.99 -34.83 17.30
N ASN A 109 13.62 -35.96 17.91
CA ASN A 109 14.28 -36.47 19.13
C ASN A 109 15.74 -36.87 18.88
N SER A 110 16.07 -37.26 17.65
CA SER A 110 17.42 -37.69 17.32
C SER A 110 18.35 -36.49 17.24
N PHE A 111 17.96 -35.41 16.54
CA PHE A 111 18.78 -34.20 16.44
C PHE A 111 18.99 -33.52 17.79
N ASP A 112 17.95 -33.46 18.62
CA ASP A 112 18.01 -32.81 19.92
C ASP A 112 19.02 -33.46 20.88
N GLN A 113 19.37 -34.75 20.68
CA GLN A 113 20.41 -35.43 21.47
C GLN A 113 21.82 -34.94 21.16
N PHE A 114 22.09 -34.46 19.95
CA PHE A 114 23.41 -33.96 19.53
C PHE A 114 23.63 -32.48 19.83
N VAL A 115 22.55 -31.76 20.13
CA VAL A 115 22.57 -30.29 20.24
C VAL A 115 23.05 -29.81 21.62
N GLY A 116 23.23 -30.72 22.58
CA GLY A 116 23.59 -30.37 23.96
C GLY A 116 22.47 -29.61 24.69
N GLU A 117 22.59 -29.43 26.00
CA GLU A 117 21.70 -28.55 26.76
C GLU A 117 22.12 -27.10 26.56
N VAL A 118 21.80 -26.56 25.38
CA VAL A 118 21.93 -25.13 25.13
C VAL A 118 20.61 -24.48 25.54
N SER A 119 20.54 -24.10 26.82
CA SER A 119 19.46 -23.24 27.31
C SER A 119 19.56 -21.93 26.55
N PRO A 120 18.55 -21.53 25.74
CA PRO A 120 18.57 -20.21 25.15
C PRO A 120 18.67 -19.21 26.29
N GLU A 121 19.65 -18.30 26.26
CA GLU A 121 19.70 -17.19 27.21
C GLU A 121 18.34 -16.51 27.17
N VAL A 122 17.59 -16.69 28.25
CA VAL A 122 16.33 -16.03 28.50
C VAL A 122 16.69 -14.56 28.63
N LEU A 123 16.52 -13.79 27.54
CA LEU A 123 16.40 -12.35 27.66
C LEU A 123 15.36 -12.08 28.77
N PRO A 124 15.66 -11.18 29.73
CA PRO A 124 14.89 -11.05 30.95
C PRO A 124 13.40 -10.94 30.62
N ALA A 125 12.64 -11.90 31.15
CA ALA A 125 11.21 -11.99 30.97
C ALA A 125 10.55 -10.70 31.48
N GLU A 126 9.63 -10.16 30.68
CA GLU A 126 8.56 -9.33 31.20
C GLU A 126 7.94 -10.04 32.41
N LEU A 127 7.71 -9.29 33.48
CA LEU A 127 7.07 -9.72 34.72
C LEU A 127 5.71 -10.39 34.42
N VAL A 128 5.70 -11.72 34.34
CA VAL A 128 4.48 -12.52 34.41
C VAL A 128 4.28 -12.92 35.87
N VAL A 129 3.23 -12.34 36.46
CA VAL A 129 2.75 -12.62 37.82
C VAL A 129 2.26 -14.08 37.88
N GLU A 130 2.65 -14.80 38.93
CA GLU A 130 2.28 -16.19 39.19
C GLU A 130 0.75 -16.39 39.26
N GLU A 131 0.27 -17.34 38.46
CA GLU A 131 -1.12 -17.81 38.48
C GLU A 131 -1.33 -18.80 39.63
N VAL A 132 -1.69 -18.27 40.81
CA VAL A 132 -2.32 -19.06 41.87
C VAL A 132 -3.76 -19.34 41.43
N ARG A 133 -4.13 -20.61 41.23
CA ARG A 133 -5.51 -21.00 40.92
C ARG A 133 -6.44 -20.67 42.10
N PRO A 134 -7.38 -19.72 41.99
CA PRO A 134 -8.43 -19.54 42.97
C PRO A 134 -9.64 -20.39 42.57
N GLU A 135 -10.39 -20.83 43.57
CA GLU A 135 -11.71 -21.41 43.41
C GLU A 135 -12.62 -20.48 42.59
N VAL A 136 -13.58 -21.07 41.86
CA VAL A 136 -14.48 -20.35 40.94
C VAL A 136 -15.38 -19.39 41.72
N GLU A 137 -14.88 -18.19 41.98
CA GLU A 137 -15.72 -17.02 42.20
C GLU A 137 -16.27 -16.60 40.84
N THR A 138 -17.59 -16.46 40.74
CA THR A 138 -18.24 -15.86 39.56
C THR A 138 -17.69 -14.46 39.39
N ILE A 139 -16.73 -14.30 38.47
CA ILE A 139 -16.19 -13.02 38.06
C ILE A 139 -17.39 -12.21 37.56
N PRO A 140 -17.76 -11.08 38.19
CA PRO A 140 -18.70 -10.15 37.58
C PRO A 140 -18.09 -9.80 36.23
N THR A 141 -18.80 -10.10 35.14
CA THR A 141 -18.38 -9.75 33.79
C THR A 141 -17.97 -8.30 33.81
N VAL A 142 -16.66 -8.04 33.83
CA VAL A 142 -16.11 -6.71 33.64
C VAL A 142 -16.70 -6.30 32.30
N PRO A 143 -17.54 -5.25 32.24
CA PRO A 143 -18.13 -4.84 30.99
C PRO A 143 -16.96 -4.66 30.04
N LEU A 144 -16.94 -5.46 28.96
CA LEU A 144 -16.01 -5.29 27.85
C LEU A 144 -16.00 -3.79 27.60
N LYS A 145 -14.88 -3.11 27.94
CA LYS A 145 -14.71 -1.70 27.66
C LYS A 145 -15.00 -1.61 26.17
N ALA A 146 -16.15 -1.03 25.82
CA ALA A 146 -16.52 -0.84 24.44
C ALA A 146 -15.34 -0.09 23.84
N ILE A 147 -14.62 -0.75 22.92
CA ILE A 147 -13.51 -0.11 22.23
C ILE A 147 -14.18 1.05 21.51
N GLU A 148 -13.88 2.26 21.98
CA GLU A 148 -14.49 3.47 21.47
C GLU A 148 -14.08 3.57 20.00
N LYS A 149 -15.04 3.34 19.10
CA LYS A 149 -14.79 3.35 17.66
C LYS A 149 -14.27 4.73 17.29
N VAL A 150 -13.10 4.78 16.69
CA VAL A 150 -12.53 6.04 16.21
C VAL A 150 -13.03 6.24 14.78
N ILE A 151 -14.29 6.68 14.68
CA ILE A 151 -14.95 6.99 13.41
C ILE A 151 -14.52 8.40 12.98
N PHE A 152 -14.02 8.51 11.76
CA PHE A 152 -13.73 9.79 11.12
C PHE A 152 -14.68 9.99 9.94
N SER A 153 -15.37 11.13 9.91
CA SER A 153 -16.18 11.56 8.77
C SER A 153 -15.45 12.66 7.99
N ARG A 154 -15.08 12.35 6.75
CA ARG A 154 -14.40 13.30 5.86
C ARG A 154 -15.26 14.53 5.61
N ARG A 155 -16.54 14.32 5.31
CA ARG A 155 -17.47 15.39 4.98
C ARG A 155 -17.61 16.35 6.16
N GLU A 156 -17.78 15.83 7.36
CA GLU A 156 -17.88 16.66 8.56
C GLU A 156 -16.59 17.45 8.80
N ALA A 157 -15.44 16.78 8.79
CA ALA A 157 -14.15 17.44 8.98
C ALA A 157 -13.91 18.53 7.94
N PHE A 158 -14.22 18.27 6.67
CA PHE A 158 -13.93 19.18 5.58
C PHE A 158 -14.83 20.40 5.54
N TYR A 159 -16.16 20.20 5.56
CA TYR A 159 -17.09 21.33 5.42
C TYR A 159 -17.16 22.19 6.67
N LYS A 160 -16.77 21.66 7.83
CA LYS A 160 -16.65 22.41 9.09
C LYS A 160 -15.50 23.42 9.09
N GLU A 161 -14.49 23.20 8.26
CA GLU A 161 -13.33 24.10 8.14
C GLU A 161 -13.56 25.26 7.15
N ILE A 162 -14.64 25.25 6.39
CA ILE A 162 -14.88 26.24 5.32
C ILE A 162 -15.89 27.27 5.80
N THR A 163 -15.45 28.51 6.03
CA THR A 163 -16.31 29.63 6.45
C THR A 163 -16.48 30.65 5.32
N PRO A 164 -17.69 30.81 4.74
CA PRO A 164 -17.92 31.84 3.74
C PRO A 164 -18.10 33.22 4.38
N VAL A 165 -17.72 34.26 3.63
CA VAL A 165 -17.84 35.67 4.02
C VAL A 165 -18.59 36.44 2.94
N LEU A 166 -19.47 37.35 3.33
CA LEU A 166 -20.14 38.26 2.39
C LEU A 166 -19.13 39.11 1.59
N GLY A 167 -19.17 38.96 0.27
CA GLY A 167 -18.38 39.76 -0.67
C GLY A 167 -19.03 41.11 -1.00
N LYS A 168 -20.34 41.26 -0.78
CA LYS A 168 -21.13 42.45 -1.10
C LYS A 168 -22.06 42.81 0.05
N LYS A 169 -22.27 44.11 0.26
CA LYS A 169 -23.31 44.61 1.16
C LYS A 169 -24.69 44.33 0.56
N ILE A 170 -25.57 43.71 1.35
CA ILE A 170 -26.96 43.50 0.98
C ILE A 170 -27.68 44.85 1.05
N LYS A 171 -28.37 45.24 -0.03
CA LYS A 171 -29.16 46.47 -0.07
C LYS A 171 -30.48 46.28 0.65
N ASP A 172 -30.94 47.32 1.34
CA ASP A 172 -32.26 47.33 1.98
C ASP A 172 -33.35 47.08 0.93
N GLY A 173 -34.28 46.17 1.24
CA GLY A 173 -35.38 45.78 0.36
C GLY A 173 -35.01 44.80 -0.76
N ALA A 174 -33.76 44.32 -0.84
CA ALA A 174 -33.40 43.25 -1.77
C ALA A 174 -34.19 41.97 -1.45
N LYS A 175 -34.82 41.38 -2.47
CA LYS A 175 -35.60 40.14 -2.35
C LYS A 175 -34.76 38.97 -2.84
N PHE A 176 -34.57 37.98 -1.96
CA PHE A 176 -33.88 36.74 -2.28
C PHE A 176 -34.80 35.55 -1.99
N SER A 177 -34.50 34.39 -2.58
CA SER A 177 -35.14 33.13 -2.16
C SER A 177 -34.76 32.79 -0.71
N LEU A 178 -35.51 31.88 -0.07
CA LEU A 178 -35.20 31.44 1.29
C LEU A 178 -33.77 30.89 1.41
N ILE A 179 -33.39 29.96 0.53
CA ILE A 179 -32.05 29.34 0.48
C ILE A 179 -30.97 30.42 0.34
N THR A 180 -31.15 31.34 -0.61
CA THR A 180 -30.19 32.44 -0.83
C THR A 180 -30.07 33.33 0.39
N SER A 181 -31.19 33.67 1.03
CA SER A 181 -31.22 34.53 2.21
C SER A 181 -30.47 33.89 3.38
N VAL A 182 -30.67 32.59 3.61
CA VAL A 182 -29.96 31.85 4.67
C VAL A 182 -28.47 31.80 4.38
N ILE A 183 -28.06 31.41 3.17
CA ILE A 183 -26.63 31.38 2.80
C ILE A 183 -25.99 32.75 3.03
N LEU A 184 -26.62 33.83 2.54
CA LEU A 184 -26.07 35.19 2.69
C LEU A 184 -26.02 35.65 4.15
N ASN A 185 -27.07 35.40 4.94
CA ASN A 185 -27.14 35.85 6.33
C ASN A 185 -26.12 35.14 7.23
N TYR A 186 -25.80 33.89 6.94
CA TYR A 186 -24.83 33.10 7.70
C TYR A 186 -23.43 33.06 7.07
N SER A 187 -23.20 33.77 5.94
CA SER A 187 -21.85 33.96 5.37
C SER A 187 -21.09 35.06 6.11
N ASN A 188 -20.77 34.82 7.38
CA ASN A 188 -20.23 35.81 8.31
C ASN A 188 -18.85 35.46 8.89
N ASP A 189 -18.12 34.50 8.30
CA ASP A 189 -16.85 33.95 8.79
C ASP A 189 -16.92 33.14 10.11
N GLU A 190 -18.09 33.06 10.74
CA GLU A 190 -18.28 32.30 12.00
C GLU A 190 -18.99 30.97 11.77
N ASN A 191 -19.87 30.89 10.77
CA ASN A 191 -20.59 29.67 10.45
C ASN A 191 -19.89 28.94 9.31
N SER A 192 -19.67 27.65 9.47
CA SER A 192 -19.11 26.80 8.43
C SER A 192 -20.15 26.46 7.35
N ILE A 193 -19.71 25.95 6.20
CA ILE A 193 -20.62 25.45 5.17
C ILE A 193 -21.55 24.37 5.71
N LEU A 194 -21.06 23.52 6.62
CA LEU A 194 -21.87 22.51 7.27
C LEU A 194 -22.97 23.15 8.14
N ASP A 195 -22.61 24.12 8.98
CA ASP A 195 -23.57 24.84 9.86
C ASP A 195 -24.66 25.55 9.06
N ILE A 196 -24.31 26.10 7.89
CA ILE A 196 -25.26 26.80 7.01
C ILE A 196 -26.18 25.78 6.32
N SER A 197 -25.64 24.65 5.87
CA SER A 197 -26.40 23.59 5.23
C SER A 197 -27.42 22.98 6.19
N ASP A 198 -27.04 22.74 7.46
CA ASP A 198 -27.92 22.14 8.47
C ASP A 198 -29.11 23.03 8.87
N LYS A 199 -29.05 24.32 8.57
CA LYS A 199 -30.17 25.27 8.78
C LYS A 199 -31.22 25.21 7.67
N LEU A 200 -30.96 24.48 6.60
CA LEU A 200 -31.83 24.37 5.43
C LEU A 200 -32.34 22.94 5.29
N ASP A 201 -33.64 22.80 5.09
CA ASP A 201 -34.25 21.50 4.73
C ASP A 201 -34.24 21.32 3.21
N VAL A 202 -33.04 21.22 2.63
CA VAL A 202 -32.84 21.04 1.18
C VAL A 202 -31.76 20.00 0.90
N SER A 203 -31.78 19.44 -0.30
CA SER A 203 -30.72 18.51 -0.72
C SER A 203 -29.34 19.21 -0.78
N GLN A 204 -28.27 18.46 -0.51
CA GLN A 204 -26.90 18.97 -0.60
C GLN A 204 -26.58 19.49 -2.01
N GLU A 205 -27.12 18.85 -3.06
CA GLU A 205 -26.95 19.28 -4.45
C GLU A 205 -27.55 20.68 -4.66
N GLU A 206 -28.79 20.90 -4.21
CA GLU A 206 -29.47 22.19 -4.34
C GLU A 206 -28.72 23.28 -3.57
N PHE A 207 -28.32 22.98 -2.33
CA PHE A 207 -27.52 23.90 -1.51
C PHE A 207 -26.21 24.29 -2.22
N ASN A 208 -25.42 23.30 -2.65
CA ASN A 208 -24.14 23.54 -3.32
C ASN A 208 -24.30 24.31 -4.65
N ALA A 209 -25.37 24.05 -5.40
CA ALA A 209 -25.67 24.78 -6.63
C ALA A 209 -26.00 26.25 -6.38
N GLN A 210 -26.77 26.57 -5.33
CA GLN A 210 -27.07 27.96 -4.96
C GLN A 210 -25.82 28.66 -4.40
N LEU A 211 -25.05 27.96 -3.57
CA LEU A 211 -23.77 28.46 -3.05
C LEU A 211 -22.81 28.85 -4.17
N TYR A 212 -22.66 27.99 -5.19
CA TYR A 212 -21.81 28.29 -6.35
C TYR A 212 -22.30 29.49 -7.17
N LYS A 213 -23.62 29.65 -7.35
CA LYS A 213 -24.18 30.84 -8.03
C LYS A 213 -23.80 32.12 -7.29
N LEU A 214 -23.89 32.13 -5.96
CA LEU A 214 -23.53 33.27 -5.13
C LEU A 214 -22.02 33.54 -5.15
N TYR A 215 -21.21 32.49 -5.11
CA TYR A 215 -19.75 32.55 -5.25
C TYR A 215 -19.34 33.20 -6.58
N LYS A 216 -19.82 32.66 -7.71
CA LYS A 216 -19.53 33.18 -9.05
C LYS A 216 -19.99 34.62 -9.24
N ALA A 217 -21.10 35.00 -8.60
CA ALA A 217 -21.61 36.37 -8.63
C ALA A 217 -20.91 37.32 -7.63
N ASN A 218 -19.86 36.86 -6.94
CA ASN A 218 -19.09 37.60 -5.92
C ASN A 218 -19.97 38.12 -4.76
N TRP A 219 -21.08 37.43 -4.45
CA TRP A 219 -21.89 37.73 -3.26
C TRP A 219 -21.25 37.17 -2.00
N ILE A 220 -20.56 36.04 -2.12
CA ILE A 220 -19.77 35.42 -1.07
C ILE A 220 -18.35 35.21 -1.56
N LYS A 221 -17.41 35.21 -0.62
CA LYS A 221 -16.02 34.81 -0.79
C LYS A 221 -15.76 33.68 0.18
N ILE A 222 -14.89 32.76 -0.20
CA ILE A 222 -14.56 31.60 0.63
C ILE A 222 -13.05 31.67 0.80
N GLN A 223 -12.62 32.05 2.00
CA GLN A 223 -11.21 32.30 2.26
C GLN A 223 -10.41 31.02 2.02
N ASP A 224 -9.28 31.12 1.35
CA ASP A 224 -8.36 30.00 1.10
C ASP A 224 -8.86 28.83 0.25
N TYR A 225 -10.10 28.86 -0.27
CA TYR A 225 -10.65 27.84 -1.16
C TYR A 225 -11.15 28.43 -2.48
N GLU A 226 -11.07 27.62 -3.54
CA GLU A 226 -11.77 27.85 -4.80
C GLU A 226 -12.88 26.83 -4.96
N LEU A 227 -14.03 27.26 -5.48
CA LEU A 227 -15.18 26.39 -5.72
C LEU A 227 -15.33 26.12 -7.22
N PHE A 228 -15.17 24.85 -7.61
CA PHE A 228 -15.22 24.43 -9.01
C PHE A 228 -16.50 23.67 -9.33
N PRO A 229 -17.19 23.98 -10.45
CA PRO A 229 -18.24 23.13 -10.99
C PRO A 229 -17.60 21.99 -11.79
N ILE A 230 -17.94 20.76 -11.46
CA ILE A 230 -17.37 19.56 -12.06
C ILE A 230 -18.49 18.75 -12.68
N MET A 231 -18.34 18.42 -13.96
CA MET A 231 -19.33 17.65 -14.68
C MET A 231 -18.88 16.19 -14.74
N CYS A 232 -19.74 15.26 -14.30
CA CYS A 232 -19.46 13.84 -14.46
C CYS A 232 -19.25 13.52 -15.95
N PRO A 233 -18.13 12.86 -16.30
CA PRO A 233 -17.81 12.61 -17.71
C PRO A 233 -18.83 11.66 -18.37
N SER A 234 -19.47 10.79 -17.57
CA SER A 234 -20.43 9.78 -18.03
C SER A 234 -21.86 10.32 -18.15
N CYS A 235 -22.46 10.80 -17.05
CA CYS A 235 -23.87 11.21 -17.03
C CYS A 235 -24.12 12.72 -17.13
N LYS A 236 -23.06 13.54 -17.16
CA LYS A 236 -23.13 15.01 -17.23
C LYS A 236 -23.79 15.72 -16.03
N LYS A 237 -24.04 15.00 -14.93
CA LYS A 237 -24.48 15.62 -13.66
C LYS A 237 -23.39 16.55 -13.12
N ASN A 238 -23.79 17.68 -12.51
CA ASN A 238 -22.88 18.68 -11.98
C ASN A 238 -22.64 18.46 -10.49
N TYR A 239 -21.39 18.64 -10.08
CA TYR A 239 -20.92 18.61 -8.71
C TYR A 239 -20.20 19.93 -8.44
N TYR A 240 -20.11 20.31 -7.17
CA TYR A 240 -19.38 21.50 -6.77
C TYR A 240 -18.40 21.10 -5.69
N TYR A 241 -17.11 21.38 -5.93
CA TYR A 241 -16.04 20.89 -5.08
C TYR A 241 -15.13 22.03 -4.64
N PHE A 242 -14.81 22.04 -3.35
CA PHE A 242 -13.88 22.98 -2.74
C PHE A 242 -12.45 22.48 -2.88
N VAL A 243 -11.57 23.36 -3.33
CA VAL A 243 -10.15 23.05 -3.47
C VAL A 243 -9.35 24.09 -2.69
N PRO A 244 -8.50 23.68 -1.72
CA PRO A 244 -7.59 24.58 -1.06
C PRO A 244 -6.69 25.30 -2.07
N THR A 245 -6.73 26.62 -2.08
CA THR A 245 -5.94 27.47 -2.98
C THR A 245 -4.43 27.24 -2.82
N GLU A 246 -3.98 26.90 -1.61
CA GLU A 246 -2.58 26.63 -1.33
C GLU A 246 -2.11 25.39 -2.10
N LEU A 247 -2.84 24.27 -2.03
CA LEU A 247 -2.50 23.04 -2.75
C LEU A 247 -2.35 23.29 -4.26
N LEU A 248 -3.31 24.04 -4.84
CA LEU A 248 -3.24 24.45 -6.25
C LEU A 248 -1.98 25.28 -6.55
N LYS A 249 -1.66 26.27 -5.73
CA LYS A 249 -0.53 27.19 -5.96
C LYS A 249 0.81 26.48 -5.81
N THR A 250 0.94 25.60 -4.82
CA THR A 250 2.23 25.01 -4.42
C THR A 250 2.63 23.79 -5.22
N SER A 251 1.67 23.06 -5.79
CA SER A 251 1.95 21.81 -6.52
C SER A 251 2.96 22.05 -7.65
N PRO A 252 4.13 21.38 -7.69
CA PRO A 252 5.09 21.50 -8.78
C PRO A 252 4.54 20.88 -10.07
N CYS A 253 3.62 19.91 -9.97
CA CYS A 253 2.97 19.28 -11.13
C CYS A 253 1.99 20.20 -11.88
N GLU A 254 1.80 21.44 -11.41
CA GLU A 254 0.85 22.42 -11.96
C GLU A 254 -0.62 21.99 -11.91
N HIS A 255 -0.95 20.93 -11.17
CA HIS A 255 -2.30 20.46 -10.96
C HIS A 255 -2.47 19.80 -9.60
N VAL A 256 -3.73 19.60 -9.21
CA VAL A 256 -4.15 18.75 -8.10
C VAL A 256 -5.17 17.74 -8.61
N ARG A 257 -5.33 16.64 -7.89
CA ARG A 257 -6.23 15.55 -8.26
C ARG A 257 -7.03 15.05 -7.08
N PHE A 258 -8.25 14.61 -7.34
CA PHE A 258 -9.09 13.97 -6.33
C PHE A 258 -10.13 13.09 -7.02
N GLN A 259 -10.63 12.11 -6.27
CA GLN A 259 -11.71 11.24 -6.74
C GLN A 259 -13.05 11.73 -6.23
N ILE A 260 -14.05 11.74 -7.12
CA ILE A 260 -15.44 11.95 -6.77
C ILE A 260 -16.17 10.61 -6.86
N ALA A 261 -16.79 10.21 -5.76
CA ALA A 261 -17.94 9.31 -5.79
C ALA A 261 -19.18 10.12 -5.52
N SER A 262 -20.06 10.10 -6.50
CA SER A 262 -21.32 10.81 -6.38
C SER A 262 -22.32 9.95 -5.60
N PRO A 263 -22.99 10.47 -4.56
CA PRO A 263 -24.19 9.79 -4.02
C PRO A 263 -25.32 9.75 -5.06
N ASP A 264 -25.30 10.68 -6.01
CA ASP A 264 -26.34 10.88 -7.00
C ASP A 264 -26.20 10.09 -8.31
N CYS A 265 -25.09 9.36 -8.51
CA CYS A 265 -24.88 8.55 -9.69
C CYS A 265 -23.83 7.48 -9.41
N ASP A 266 -23.97 6.32 -10.03
CA ASP A 266 -23.10 5.17 -9.77
C ASP A 266 -21.70 5.26 -10.40
N HIS A 267 -21.36 6.40 -11.01
CA HIS A 267 -20.09 6.61 -11.68
C HIS A 267 -19.00 7.07 -10.72
N ALA A 268 -17.82 6.47 -10.85
CA ALA A 268 -16.59 6.95 -10.23
C ALA A 268 -15.71 7.63 -11.29
N PHE A 269 -15.14 8.77 -10.93
CA PHE A 269 -14.19 9.49 -11.79
C PHE A 269 -13.23 10.27 -10.93
N TYR A 270 -12.00 10.45 -11.41
CA TYR A 270 -11.09 11.42 -10.82
C TYR A 270 -11.15 12.73 -11.62
N VAL A 271 -10.73 13.80 -10.96
CA VAL A 271 -10.73 15.15 -11.51
C VAL A 271 -9.33 15.69 -11.36
N ILE A 272 -8.76 16.15 -12.48
CA ILE A 272 -7.53 16.93 -12.48
C ILE A 272 -7.91 18.41 -12.62
N ILE A 273 -7.42 19.24 -11.71
CA ILE A 273 -7.57 20.70 -11.77
C ILE A 273 -6.19 21.32 -11.94
N GLU A 274 -5.94 21.90 -13.11
CA GLU A 274 -4.72 22.63 -13.40
C GLU A 274 -4.71 23.99 -12.67
N LYS A 275 -3.52 24.53 -12.37
CA LYS A 275 -3.31 25.87 -11.79
C LYS A 275 -4.03 26.99 -12.53
N LYS A 276 -4.23 26.83 -13.85
CA LYS A 276 -4.94 27.78 -14.71
C LYS A 276 -6.47 27.67 -14.61
N GLY A 277 -6.99 26.79 -13.75
CA GLY A 277 -8.42 26.53 -13.55
C GLY A 277 -9.04 25.59 -14.58
N LYS A 278 -8.23 24.94 -15.44
CA LYS A 278 -8.74 23.94 -16.39
C LYS A 278 -9.08 22.66 -15.64
N ILE A 279 -10.30 22.18 -15.81
CA ILE A 279 -10.83 20.98 -15.17
C ILE A 279 -10.86 19.84 -16.20
N LYS A 280 -10.26 18.70 -15.86
CA LYS A 280 -10.29 17.48 -16.68
C LYS A 280 -10.85 16.31 -15.85
N PRO A 281 -12.15 16.02 -15.96
CA PRO A 281 -12.72 14.82 -15.35
C PRO A 281 -12.41 13.59 -16.23
N LYS A 282 -11.99 12.48 -15.62
CA LYS A 282 -11.74 11.21 -16.31
C LYS A 282 -12.41 10.06 -15.57
N ALA A 283 -13.28 9.35 -16.29
CA ALA A 283 -13.96 8.17 -15.77
C ALA A 283 -12.95 7.08 -15.42
N ILE A 284 -13.22 6.36 -14.33
CA ILE A 284 -12.41 5.21 -13.94
C ILE A 284 -13.29 3.99 -13.66
N PRO A 285 -12.78 2.77 -13.92
CA PRO A 285 -13.47 1.56 -13.54
C PRO A 285 -13.57 1.46 -12.02
N LYS A 286 -14.80 1.41 -11.49
CA LYS A 286 -15.07 1.34 -10.05
C LYS A 286 -14.69 -0.05 -9.49
N ILE A 287 -13.85 -0.09 -8.46
CA ILE A 287 -13.51 -1.34 -7.72
C ILE A 287 -14.42 -1.53 -6.50
N ARG A 288 -14.65 -0.44 -5.75
CA ARG A 288 -15.52 -0.37 -4.56
C ARG A 288 -16.24 0.97 -4.52
N ASP A 289 -17.35 1.01 -3.78
CA ASP A 289 -18.00 2.26 -3.40
C ASP A 289 -17.10 3.10 -2.51
N ILE A 290 -17.16 4.42 -2.63
CA ILE A 290 -16.46 5.31 -1.69
C ILE A 290 -17.40 5.57 -0.52
N GLU A 291 -16.83 5.54 0.68
CA GLU A 291 -17.51 5.87 1.93
C GLU A 291 -16.90 7.14 2.52
N ASP A 292 -17.74 7.99 3.11
CA ASP A 292 -17.29 9.23 3.77
C ASP A 292 -16.73 8.98 5.17
N GLU A 293 -17.02 7.81 5.74
CA GLU A 293 -16.63 7.42 7.09
C GLU A 293 -15.66 6.24 7.08
N ILE A 294 -14.75 6.23 8.05
CA ILE A 294 -13.87 5.08 8.29
C ILE A 294 -13.65 4.87 9.78
N ASP A 295 -13.70 3.60 10.19
CA ASP A 295 -13.23 3.16 11.50
C ASP A 295 -11.77 2.76 11.43
N PHE A 296 -10.90 3.64 11.91
CA PHE A 296 -9.46 3.42 11.91
C PHE A 296 -8.99 2.34 12.90
N SER A 297 -9.87 1.78 13.74
CA SER A 297 -9.51 0.66 14.63
C SER A 297 -9.47 -0.69 13.88
N GLU A 298 -10.09 -0.76 12.70
CA GLU A 298 -10.24 -1.98 11.93
C GLU A 298 -9.83 -1.74 10.46
N LEU A 299 -8.61 -1.23 10.24
CA LEU A 299 -8.12 -0.94 8.89
C LEU A 299 -7.92 -2.22 8.06
N SER A 300 -8.39 -2.18 6.82
CA SER A 300 -8.14 -3.19 5.77
C SER A 300 -7.93 -2.49 4.42
N ILE A 301 -7.41 -3.22 3.42
CA ILE A 301 -7.24 -2.68 2.06
C ILE A 301 -8.57 -2.17 1.52
N GLU A 302 -9.62 -2.98 1.69
CA GLU A 302 -10.96 -2.62 1.24
C GLU A 302 -11.47 -1.34 1.91
N LYS A 303 -11.34 -1.23 3.24
CA LYS A 303 -11.79 -0.05 3.96
C LYS A 303 -11.00 1.21 3.58
N LEU A 304 -9.70 1.08 3.33
CA LEU A 304 -8.89 2.21 2.85
C LEU A 304 -9.27 2.62 1.43
N ILE A 305 -9.55 1.67 0.52
CA ILE A 305 -10.05 1.99 -0.83
C ILE A 305 -11.42 2.64 -0.76
N LYS A 306 -12.31 2.14 0.08
CA LYS A 306 -13.63 2.73 0.30
C LYS A 306 -13.49 4.15 0.84
N PHE A 307 -12.63 4.36 1.82
CA PHE A 307 -12.45 5.69 2.37
C PHE A 307 -11.77 6.63 1.36
N PHE A 308 -10.54 6.36 0.95
CA PHE A 308 -9.76 7.24 0.07
C PHE A 308 -10.29 7.35 -1.37
N GLY A 309 -11.05 6.36 -1.81
CA GLY A 309 -11.18 6.07 -3.22
C GLY A 309 -9.95 5.33 -3.75
N GLN A 310 -10.15 4.55 -4.81
CA GLN A 310 -9.10 3.79 -5.47
C GLN A 310 -7.96 4.67 -5.97
N ASP A 311 -8.26 5.88 -6.47
CA ASP A 311 -7.27 6.79 -7.05
C ASP A 311 -6.22 7.21 -6.02
N LEU A 312 -6.71 7.72 -4.88
CA LEU A 312 -5.84 8.23 -3.83
C LEU A 312 -5.14 7.09 -3.09
N PHE A 313 -5.85 5.97 -2.87
CA PHE A 313 -5.23 4.76 -2.34
C PHE A 313 -4.10 4.25 -3.23
N PHE A 314 -4.27 4.25 -4.55
CA PHE A 314 -3.21 3.84 -5.49
C PHE A 314 -2.02 4.80 -5.45
N ASN A 315 -2.24 6.11 -5.43
CA ASN A 315 -1.16 7.09 -5.26
C ASN A 315 -0.36 6.86 -3.97
N LEU A 316 -1.06 6.69 -2.83
CA LEU A 316 -0.42 6.40 -1.55
C LEU A 316 0.40 5.12 -1.61
N PHE A 317 -0.21 4.07 -2.14
CA PHE A 317 0.38 2.75 -2.21
C PHE A 317 1.63 2.74 -3.12
N HIS A 318 1.52 3.35 -4.29
CA HIS A 318 2.59 3.51 -5.26
C HIS A 318 3.75 4.32 -4.68
N ALA A 319 3.46 5.46 -4.04
CA ALA A 319 4.49 6.26 -3.40
C ALA A 319 5.28 5.47 -2.34
N ILE A 320 4.58 4.74 -1.46
CA ILE A 320 5.24 3.92 -0.43
C ILE A 320 6.05 2.79 -1.06
N PHE A 321 5.51 2.12 -2.09
CA PHE A 321 6.19 1.03 -2.77
C PHE A 321 7.52 1.47 -3.40
N PHE A 322 7.53 2.67 -3.98
CA PHE A 322 8.68 3.26 -4.63
C PHE A 322 9.52 4.18 -3.72
N LYS A 323 9.29 4.12 -2.40
CA LYS A 323 10.04 4.90 -1.39
C LYS A 323 9.99 6.42 -1.64
N ASN A 324 8.91 6.89 -2.25
CA ASN A 324 8.63 8.31 -2.36
C ASN A 324 8.17 8.84 -1.00
N PHE A 325 8.52 10.08 -0.69
CA PHE A 325 8.07 10.72 0.53
C PHE A 325 6.57 11.01 0.45
N VAL A 326 5.84 10.75 1.54
CA VAL A 326 4.41 11.01 1.68
C VAL A 326 4.19 11.99 2.82
N LEU A 327 3.42 13.04 2.57
CA LEU A 327 2.97 14.00 3.55
C LEU A 327 1.45 13.98 3.65
N PHE A 328 0.93 13.60 4.82
CA PHE A 328 -0.48 13.73 5.14
C PHE A 328 -0.77 15.11 5.74
N LEU A 329 -1.77 15.80 5.18
CA LEU A 329 -2.33 16.99 5.80
C LEU A 329 -3.55 16.60 6.62
N GLU A 330 -3.46 16.79 7.92
CA GLU A 330 -4.52 16.44 8.86
C GLU A 330 -4.46 17.27 10.14
N SER A 331 -5.54 17.24 10.91
CA SER A 331 -5.63 17.81 12.27
C SER A 331 -5.66 16.73 13.36
N GLY A 332 -5.80 15.46 12.97
CA GLY A 332 -5.81 14.31 13.85
C GLY A 332 -4.47 13.59 13.91
N ASN A 333 -4.54 12.32 14.33
CA ASN A 333 -3.41 11.40 14.32
C ASN A 333 -3.76 10.14 13.51
N TYR A 334 -4.43 10.35 12.37
CA TYR A 334 -4.89 9.28 11.49
C TYR A 334 -3.76 8.77 10.59
N ALA A 335 -2.80 9.63 10.22
CA ALA A 335 -1.62 9.22 9.45
C ALA A 335 -0.79 8.18 10.18
N GLU A 336 -0.69 8.23 11.51
CA GLU A 336 0.01 7.21 12.29
C GLU A 336 -0.67 5.84 12.12
N LYS A 337 -2.00 5.78 12.20
CA LYS A 337 -2.75 4.53 12.01
C LYS A 337 -2.63 3.98 10.59
N ILE A 338 -2.69 4.86 9.59
CA ILE A 338 -2.45 4.49 8.19
C ILE A 338 -1.02 3.96 8.03
N THR A 339 -0.04 4.62 8.65
CA THR A 339 1.37 4.22 8.63
C THR A 339 1.57 2.84 9.27
N GLU A 340 0.95 2.59 10.42
CA GLU A 340 0.96 1.28 11.08
C GLU A 340 0.33 0.18 10.24
N PHE A 341 -0.76 0.48 9.54
CA PHE A 341 -1.35 -0.44 8.59
C PHE A 341 -0.39 -0.73 7.42
N MET A 342 0.19 0.32 6.81
CA MET A 342 1.09 0.17 5.66
C MET A 342 2.37 -0.62 6.03
N LYS A 343 2.86 -0.52 7.27
CA LYS A 343 3.99 -1.34 7.78
C LYS A 343 3.77 -2.84 7.63
N LYS A 344 2.51 -3.30 7.64
CA LYS A 344 2.18 -4.72 7.42
C LYS A 344 2.48 -5.18 5.99
N PHE A 345 2.42 -4.25 5.02
CA PHE A 345 2.62 -4.51 3.59
C PHE A 345 4.05 -4.23 3.12
N PHE A 346 4.72 -3.26 3.74
CA PHE A 346 6.06 -2.87 3.31
C PHE A 346 7.00 -2.76 4.50
N PRO A 347 7.27 -3.86 5.23
CA PRO A 347 8.14 -3.84 6.40
C PRO A 347 9.56 -3.32 6.13
N GLN A 348 9.97 -3.28 4.86
CA GLN A 348 11.26 -2.77 4.39
C GLN A 348 11.35 -1.24 4.26
N VAL A 349 10.24 -0.52 4.36
CA VAL A 349 10.16 0.95 4.21
C VAL A 349 10.59 1.64 5.52
N ALA A 350 11.32 2.76 5.44
CA ALA A 350 11.85 3.48 6.59
C ALA A 350 10.83 4.49 7.14
N TYR A 351 9.78 3.96 7.79
CA TYR A 351 8.69 4.75 8.36
C TYR A 351 9.16 5.73 9.43
N GLY A 352 8.66 6.97 9.38
CA GLY A 352 9.01 8.09 10.27
C GLY A 352 9.87 9.17 9.61
N THR A 353 10.61 8.83 8.54
CA THR A 353 11.25 9.82 7.66
C THR A 353 10.47 9.98 6.36
N GLU A 354 10.03 8.84 5.81
CA GLU A 354 9.36 8.75 4.50
C GLU A 354 7.87 9.12 4.54
N ILE A 355 7.19 8.92 5.68
CA ILE A 355 5.78 9.32 5.87
C ILE A 355 5.70 10.29 7.03
N GLN A 356 5.13 11.46 6.78
CA GLN A 356 4.98 12.54 7.76
C GLN A 356 3.54 13.04 7.80
N SER A 357 3.14 13.66 8.91
CA SER A 357 1.89 14.41 9.01
C SER A 357 2.12 15.83 9.48
N LEU A 358 1.35 16.77 8.93
CA LEU A 358 1.37 18.19 9.29
C LEU A 358 -0.04 18.77 9.22
N SER A 359 -0.27 19.87 9.93
CA SER A 359 -1.48 20.65 9.72
C SER A 359 -1.42 21.43 8.41
N ARG A 360 -2.57 21.77 7.84
CA ARG A 360 -2.68 22.63 6.65
C ARG A 360 -1.98 23.99 6.84
N ASP A 361 -2.09 24.57 8.03
CA ASP A 361 -1.45 25.85 8.38
C ASP A 361 0.09 25.77 8.39
N GLU A 362 0.64 24.67 8.89
CA GLU A 362 2.08 24.44 8.86
C GLU A 362 2.59 24.17 7.46
N TYR A 363 1.85 23.37 6.68
CA TYR A 363 2.15 23.13 5.28
C TYR A 363 2.17 24.44 4.49
N ARG A 364 1.19 25.33 4.68
CA ARG A 364 1.14 26.65 4.03
C ARG A 364 2.40 27.48 4.27
N LYS A 365 2.99 27.41 5.45
CA LYS A 365 4.22 28.15 5.81
C LYS A 365 5.48 27.52 5.21
N LYS A 366 5.44 26.23 4.86
CA LYS A 366 6.62 25.41 4.52
C LYS A 366 6.48 24.66 3.19
N SER A 367 5.46 24.93 2.39
CA SER A 367 5.03 24.11 1.24
C SER A 367 6.14 23.83 0.24
N LYS A 368 7.03 24.82 -0.01
CA LYS A 368 8.21 24.65 -0.87
C LYS A 368 9.17 23.54 -0.44
N ARG A 369 9.20 23.16 0.84
CA ARG A 369 10.06 22.07 1.36
C ARG A 369 9.53 20.69 0.99
N PHE A 370 8.27 20.61 0.57
CA PHE A 370 7.57 19.36 0.30
C PHE A 370 7.23 19.22 -1.18
N ALA A 371 7.97 19.91 -2.06
CA ALA A 371 7.76 19.83 -3.51
C ALA A 371 7.97 18.40 -4.05
N ASP A 372 8.88 17.64 -3.43
CA ASP A 372 9.20 16.26 -3.83
C ASP A 372 8.42 15.21 -3.02
N TYR A 373 7.44 15.64 -2.21
CA TYR A 373 6.59 14.75 -1.42
C TYR A 373 5.26 14.58 -2.15
N LEU A 374 4.72 13.37 -2.16
CA LEU A 374 3.30 13.15 -2.39
C LEU A 374 2.52 13.79 -1.24
N VAL A 375 1.69 14.79 -1.52
CA VAL A 375 0.89 15.48 -0.51
C VAL A 375 -0.55 14.98 -0.59
N ILE A 376 -1.05 14.39 0.48
CA ILE A 376 -2.42 13.89 0.61
C ILE A 376 -3.12 14.68 1.70
N ASP A 377 -4.15 15.43 1.33
CA ASP A 377 -5.02 16.10 2.28
C ASP A 377 -6.18 15.18 2.68
N LEU A 378 -6.16 14.67 3.93
CA LEU A 378 -7.12 13.68 4.42
C LEU A 378 -8.54 14.24 4.50
N ASN A 379 -8.68 15.52 4.85
CA ASN A 379 -9.98 16.15 5.02
C ASN A 379 -10.60 16.45 3.64
N SER A 380 -9.84 16.96 2.68
CA SER A 380 -10.38 17.23 1.34
C SER A 380 -10.29 16.05 0.37
N ASN A 381 -9.63 14.95 0.71
CA ASN A 381 -9.31 13.85 -0.22
C ASN A 381 -8.60 14.31 -1.51
N ILE A 382 -7.72 15.31 -1.39
CA ILE A 382 -6.97 15.88 -2.52
C ILE A 382 -5.53 15.40 -2.48
N VAL A 383 -5.02 15.03 -3.66
CA VAL A 383 -3.63 14.73 -3.93
C VAL A 383 -2.98 15.91 -4.64
N ALA A 384 -1.79 16.26 -4.19
CA ALA A 384 -0.84 17.08 -4.93
C ALA A 384 0.49 16.34 -5.07
N ASN A 385 1.24 16.67 -6.12
CA ASN A 385 2.57 16.11 -6.39
C ASN A 385 2.51 14.59 -6.61
N GLU A 386 1.69 14.16 -7.57
CA GLU A 386 1.53 12.74 -7.90
C GLU A 386 2.87 12.06 -8.19
N PRO A 387 3.07 10.80 -7.74
CA PRO A 387 4.31 10.08 -7.95
C PRO A 387 4.44 9.53 -9.37
N TYR A 388 3.35 9.52 -10.14
CA TYR A 388 3.30 8.90 -11.47
C TYR A 388 3.89 9.79 -12.57
N GLU A 389 4.63 9.17 -13.50
CA GLU A 389 4.99 9.79 -14.78
C GLU A 389 3.82 9.81 -15.78
N THR A 390 2.87 8.89 -15.61
CA THR A 390 1.72 8.71 -16.51
C THR A 390 0.42 8.63 -15.72
N GLU A 391 -0.67 9.20 -16.23
CA GLU A 391 -2.02 9.11 -15.63
C GLU A 391 -2.66 7.70 -15.75
N ASP A 392 -1.87 6.65 -15.88
CA ASP A 392 -2.30 5.27 -16.08
C ASP A 392 -2.17 4.51 -14.76
N LEU A 393 -3.30 4.00 -14.27
CA LEU A 393 -3.42 3.23 -13.03
C LEU A 393 -3.78 1.76 -13.32
N ASP A 394 -3.62 1.32 -14.57
CA ASP A 394 -4.04 -0.01 -15.01
C ASP A 394 -3.32 -1.14 -14.25
N PHE A 395 -2.06 -0.91 -13.86
CA PHE A 395 -1.30 -1.85 -13.03
C PHE A 395 -1.97 -2.06 -11.67
N GLU A 396 -2.15 -0.99 -10.89
CA GLU A 396 -2.76 -1.03 -9.56
C GLU A 396 -4.20 -1.52 -9.63
N LEU A 397 -4.96 -1.07 -10.63
CA LEU A 397 -6.34 -1.48 -10.84
C LEU A 397 -6.44 -3.01 -10.98
N ARG A 398 -5.60 -3.61 -11.83
CA ARG A 398 -5.56 -5.07 -12.04
C ARG A 398 -5.08 -5.79 -10.79
N LEU A 399 -4.01 -5.29 -10.16
CA LEU A 399 -3.43 -5.86 -8.95
C LEU A 399 -4.48 -5.95 -7.83
N PHE A 400 -5.13 -4.82 -7.51
CA PHE A 400 -6.11 -4.78 -6.43
C PHE A 400 -7.43 -5.46 -6.76
N ARG A 401 -7.84 -5.53 -8.02
CA ARG A 401 -8.96 -6.40 -8.42
C ARG A 401 -8.69 -7.86 -8.08
N LYS A 402 -7.48 -8.35 -8.34
CA LYS A 402 -7.08 -9.73 -8.01
C LYS A 402 -6.97 -9.94 -6.50
N ILE A 403 -6.35 -9.01 -5.78
CA ILE A 403 -6.16 -9.12 -4.33
C ILE A 403 -7.51 -9.13 -3.59
N LEU A 404 -8.42 -8.22 -3.95
CA LEU A 404 -9.71 -8.07 -3.28
C LEU A 404 -10.72 -9.20 -3.60
N MET A 405 -10.33 -10.21 -4.38
CA MET A 405 -11.10 -11.46 -4.51
C MET A 405 -10.87 -12.41 -3.34
N GLU A 406 -9.81 -12.19 -2.57
CA GLU A 406 -9.52 -12.98 -1.38
C GLU A 406 -10.25 -12.40 -0.17
N GLU A 407 -10.91 -13.25 0.61
CA GLU A 407 -11.61 -12.82 1.83
C GLU A 407 -10.66 -12.60 3.02
N ASP A 408 -9.57 -13.39 3.10
CA ASP A 408 -8.61 -13.31 4.20
C ASP A 408 -7.58 -12.19 3.96
N GLU A 409 -7.57 -11.18 4.83
CA GLU A 409 -6.65 -10.04 4.79
C GLU A 409 -5.17 -10.46 4.80
N LYS A 410 -4.81 -11.53 5.51
CA LYS A 410 -3.43 -12.03 5.51
C LYS A 410 -3.06 -12.58 4.14
N VAL A 411 -3.99 -13.26 3.47
CA VAL A 411 -3.80 -13.74 2.11
C VAL A 411 -3.70 -12.56 1.14
N GLN A 412 -4.50 -11.52 1.33
CA GLN A 412 -4.40 -10.27 0.55
C GLN A 412 -2.99 -9.66 0.66
N ILE A 413 -2.46 -9.51 1.88
CA ILE A 413 -1.09 -9.02 2.13
C ILE A 413 -0.06 -9.91 1.43
N LEU A 414 -0.12 -11.23 1.63
CA LEU A 414 0.83 -12.17 1.03
C LEU A 414 0.80 -12.14 -0.51
N LYS A 415 -0.39 -12.06 -1.12
CA LYS A 415 -0.51 -11.95 -2.58
C LYS A 415 0.06 -10.62 -3.08
N THR A 416 -0.19 -9.54 -2.36
CA THR A 416 0.38 -8.23 -2.66
C THR A 416 1.91 -8.29 -2.69
N HIS A 417 2.54 -8.88 -1.66
CA HIS A 417 4.00 -9.07 -1.61
C HIS A 417 4.49 -9.95 -2.76
N SER A 418 3.82 -11.07 -3.01
CA SER A 418 4.22 -12.01 -4.06
C SER A 418 4.22 -11.37 -5.46
N GLU A 419 3.28 -10.48 -5.75
CA GLU A 419 3.25 -9.77 -7.04
C GLU A 419 4.42 -8.78 -7.14
N PHE A 420 4.82 -8.13 -6.04
CA PHE A 420 6.00 -7.26 -6.06
C PHE A 420 7.31 -7.99 -6.18
N GLU A 421 7.50 -9.06 -5.43
CA GLU A 421 8.70 -9.88 -5.56
C GLU A 421 8.85 -10.39 -6.99
N LYS A 422 7.74 -10.83 -7.60
CA LYS A 422 7.70 -11.21 -9.02
C LYS A 422 8.15 -10.05 -9.92
N LEU A 423 7.65 -8.84 -9.72
CA LEU A 423 8.05 -7.68 -10.54
C LEU A 423 9.52 -7.30 -10.37
N ILE A 424 10.06 -7.39 -9.15
CA ILE A 424 11.48 -7.13 -8.88
C ILE A 424 12.36 -8.17 -9.58
N LEU A 425 11.98 -9.45 -9.55
CA LEU A 425 12.68 -10.53 -10.25
C LEU A 425 12.58 -10.39 -11.78
N ASN A 426 11.41 -10.02 -12.29
CA ASN A 426 11.22 -9.72 -13.70
C ASN A 426 12.10 -8.55 -14.12
N THR A 427 12.19 -7.51 -13.29
CA THR A 427 13.04 -6.33 -13.55
C THR A 427 14.52 -6.72 -13.64
N ASP A 428 15.03 -7.55 -12.71
CA ASP A 428 16.41 -8.07 -12.78
C ASP A 428 16.68 -8.82 -14.08
N THR A 429 15.76 -9.73 -14.44
CA THR A 429 15.87 -10.52 -15.68
C THR A 429 15.90 -9.60 -16.91
N ILE A 430 15.00 -8.62 -16.95
CA ILE A 430 14.94 -7.61 -18.03
C ILE A 430 16.24 -6.83 -18.11
N LEU A 431 16.81 -6.38 -16.99
CA LEU A 431 18.05 -5.61 -16.97
C LEU A 431 19.22 -6.40 -17.59
N ASN A 432 19.34 -7.68 -17.25
CA ASN A 432 20.37 -8.57 -17.79
C ASN A 432 20.19 -8.77 -19.31
N GLU A 433 18.95 -8.92 -19.78
CA GLU A 433 18.67 -9.12 -21.21
C GLU A 433 18.90 -7.86 -22.03
N ILE A 434 18.38 -6.72 -21.56
CA ILE A 434 18.47 -5.48 -22.32
C ILE A 434 19.86 -4.86 -22.28
N GLU A 435 20.80 -5.37 -21.47
CA GLU A 435 22.17 -4.84 -21.36
C GLU A 435 22.83 -4.71 -22.73
N MET A 436 22.71 -5.74 -23.57
CA MET A 436 23.30 -5.83 -24.91
C MET A 436 22.64 -4.93 -25.96
N TYR A 437 21.43 -4.44 -25.70
CA TYR A 437 20.69 -3.61 -26.65
C TYR A 437 21.12 -2.16 -26.51
N LYS A 438 21.09 -1.39 -27.60
CA LYS A 438 21.22 0.08 -27.50
C LYS A 438 19.88 0.72 -27.13
N GLU A 439 18.82 0.20 -27.73
CA GLU A 439 17.42 0.59 -27.57
C GLU A 439 16.56 -0.63 -27.90
N ILE A 440 15.43 -0.79 -27.23
CA ILE A 440 14.44 -1.84 -27.47
C ILE A 440 13.03 -1.26 -27.28
N LYS A 441 12.10 -1.60 -28.17
CA LYS A 441 10.71 -1.15 -28.02
C LYS A 441 9.98 -1.95 -26.96
N GLU A 442 8.95 -1.36 -26.35
CA GLU A 442 8.12 -2.02 -25.34
C GLU A 442 7.53 -3.35 -25.82
N ASP A 443 7.04 -3.43 -27.07
CA ASP A 443 6.49 -4.68 -27.62
C ASP A 443 7.55 -5.74 -27.88
N GLU A 444 8.71 -5.31 -28.39
CA GLU A 444 9.85 -6.20 -28.62
C GLU A 444 10.37 -6.77 -27.30
N LEU A 445 10.38 -5.97 -26.22
CA LEU A 445 10.72 -6.42 -24.89
C LEU A 445 9.72 -7.45 -24.37
N ILE A 446 8.42 -7.21 -24.51
CA ILE A 446 7.38 -8.18 -24.08
C ILE A 446 7.56 -9.52 -24.81
N GLU A 447 7.75 -9.48 -26.13
CA GLU A 447 7.98 -10.69 -26.92
C GLU A 447 9.29 -11.41 -26.56
N LEU A 448 10.37 -10.65 -26.34
CA LEU A 448 11.67 -11.18 -25.92
C LEU A 448 11.54 -11.97 -24.61
N MET A 449 10.93 -11.34 -23.59
CA MET A 449 10.78 -11.93 -22.26
C MET A 449 9.88 -13.16 -22.27
N LYS A 450 8.82 -13.15 -23.08
CA LYS A 450 7.96 -14.31 -23.29
C LYS A 450 8.71 -15.47 -23.97
N ASN A 451 9.44 -15.18 -25.05
CA ASN A 451 10.03 -16.23 -25.88
C ASN A 451 11.29 -16.84 -25.27
N GLN A 452 12.11 -16.05 -24.56
CA GLN A 452 13.39 -16.52 -24.01
C GLN A 452 13.29 -16.97 -22.56
N HIS A 453 12.41 -16.36 -21.77
CA HIS A 453 12.33 -16.59 -20.32
C HIS A 453 11.00 -17.17 -19.87
N ASP A 454 10.03 -17.34 -20.76
CA ASP A 454 8.64 -17.71 -20.43
C ASP A 454 7.99 -16.74 -19.41
N ILE A 455 8.42 -15.47 -19.46
CA ILE A 455 7.91 -14.41 -18.58
C ILE A 455 6.85 -13.61 -19.35
N LEU A 456 5.61 -13.70 -18.89
CA LEU A 456 4.52 -12.86 -19.37
C LEU A 456 4.59 -11.50 -18.68
N ILE A 457 4.91 -10.46 -19.46
CA ILE A 457 4.89 -9.06 -19.04
C ILE A 457 3.69 -8.40 -19.70
N GLU A 458 2.89 -7.71 -18.90
CA GLU A 458 1.83 -6.86 -19.41
C GLU A 458 2.37 -5.46 -19.70
N ARG A 459 1.81 -4.77 -20.71
CA ARG A 459 2.28 -3.43 -21.08
C ARG A 459 2.18 -2.41 -19.93
N SER A 460 1.16 -2.52 -19.09
CA SER A 460 0.99 -1.68 -17.89
C SER A 460 2.05 -1.92 -16.81
N GLU A 461 2.79 -3.03 -16.86
CA GLU A 461 3.90 -3.32 -15.94
C GLU A 461 5.21 -2.63 -16.36
N ILE A 462 5.34 -2.18 -17.61
CA ILE A 462 6.58 -1.58 -18.12
C ILE A 462 6.96 -0.28 -17.39
N PRO A 463 6.04 0.69 -17.15
CA PRO A 463 6.36 1.86 -16.34
C PRO A 463 6.88 1.50 -14.95
N ILE A 464 6.24 0.51 -14.30
CA ILE A 464 6.62 0.00 -12.98
C ILE A 464 8.02 -0.63 -13.02
N ILE A 465 8.33 -1.44 -14.05
CA ILE A 465 9.66 -2.03 -14.26
C ILE A 465 10.73 -0.94 -14.43
N LYS A 466 10.44 0.12 -15.20
CA LYS A 466 11.37 1.24 -15.40
C LYS A 466 11.69 1.95 -14.08
N GLU A 467 10.70 2.11 -13.22
CA GLU A 467 10.85 2.73 -11.91
C GLU A 467 11.58 1.82 -10.92
N LEU A 468 11.25 0.51 -10.90
CA LEU A 468 11.96 -0.49 -10.11
C LEU A 468 13.44 -0.60 -10.49
N ALA A 469 13.77 -0.52 -11.78
CA ALA A 469 15.14 -0.51 -12.27
C ALA A 469 15.96 0.66 -11.68
N ASP A 470 15.33 1.84 -11.59
CA ASP A 470 15.96 3.04 -11.05
C ASP A 470 16.16 2.91 -9.53
N ILE A 471 15.14 2.48 -8.80
CA ILE A 471 15.16 2.48 -7.32
C ILE A 471 15.98 1.33 -6.73
N TYR A 472 15.82 0.12 -7.27
CA TYR A 472 16.45 -1.09 -6.70
C TYR A 472 17.81 -1.40 -7.30
N TYR A 473 18.05 -0.98 -8.54
CA TYR A 473 19.28 -1.31 -9.27
C TYR A 473 20.09 -0.06 -9.68
N TYR A 474 19.58 1.16 -9.44
CA TYR A 474 20.23 2.42 -9.85
C TYR A 474 20.50 2.49 -11.37
N VAL A 475 19.61 1.87 -12.17
CA VAL A 475 19.72 1.85 -13.63
C VAL A 475 18.53 2.56 -14.26
N ASN A 476 18.76 3.72 -14.88
CA ASN A 476 17.73 4.41 -15.65
C ASN A 476 17.60 3.82 -17.06
N ILE A 477 16.57 3.01 -17.27
CA ILE A 477 16.30 2.33 -18.55
C ILE A 477 15.27 3.06 -19.42
N ARG A 478 14.80 4.26 -19.03
CA ARG A 478 13.73 4.97 -19.76
C ARG A 478 14.09 5.34 -21.20
N LYS A 479 15.37 5.66 -21.44
CA LYS A 479 15.90 5.94 -22.79
C LYS A 479 16.17 4.67 -23.59
N LYS A 480 16.29 3.53 -22.90
CA LYS A 480 16.62 2.23 -23.50
C LYS A 480 15.38 1.47 -23.91
N VAL A 481 14.34 1.50 -23.07
CA VAL A 481 13.04 0.88 -23.34
C VAL A 481 12.06 1.95 -23.83
N THR A 482 11.91 2.08 -25.14
CA THR A 482 11.11 3.14 -25.76
C THR A 482 9.71 2.67 -26.13
N LYS A 483 8.72 3.56 -25.98
CA LYS A 483 7.34 3.26 -26.35
C LYS A 483 7.27 2.92 -27.84
N THR A 484 6.54 1.87 -28.20
CA THR A 484 6.13 1.69 -29.59
C THR A 484 5.27 2.89 -29.96
N LEU A 485 5.74 3.73 -30.89
CA LEU A 485 4.90 4.75 -31.49
C LEU A 485 3.78 4.01 -32.24
N VAL A 486 2.61 3.88 -31.60
CA VAL A 486 1.39 3.49 -32.30
C VAL A 486 1.17 4.62 -33.29
N GLY A 487 1.44 4.33 -34.56
CA GLY A 487 1.40 5.34 -35.61
C GLY A 487 0.07 6.09 -35.57
N GLN A 488 0.14 7.41 -35.79
CA GLN A 488 -0.93 8.16 -36.40
C GLN A 488 -1.23 7.52 -37.77
N VAL A 489 -1.94 6.39 -37.78
CA VAL A 489 -2.49 5.77 -38.98
C VAL A 489 -3.99 6.06 -38.96
N SER A 490 -4.35 7.29 -39.35
CA SER A 490 -5.70 7.59 -39.83
C SER A 490 -5.77 8.76 -40.81
N ASP A 491 -4.76 9.63 -40.92
CA ASP A 491 -4.89 10.82 -41.78
C ASP A 491 -4.21 10.67 -43.15
N TRP A 492 -3.56 9.53 -43.44
CA TRP A 492 -2.89 9.29 -44.73
C TRP A 492 -3.62 8.28 -45.64
N LEU A 493 -4.69 7.64 -45.16
CA LEU A 493 -5.52 6.72 -45.96
C LEU A 493 -6.87 7.31 -46.39
N GLU A 494 -7.15 8.59 -46.12
CA GLU A 494 -8.27 9.32 -46.75
C GLU A 494 -7.87 10.00 -48.08
N GLY A 495 -6.66 9.71 -48.60
CA GLY A 495 -6.10 10.34 -49.80
C GLY A 495 -5.59 9.37 -50.88
N ILE A 496 -6.02 8.11 -50.86
CA ILE A 496 -5.86 7.11 -51.95
C ILE A 496 -7.23 6.48 -52.16
#